data_AF-A0A961E9K2-F1
#
_entry.id   AF-A0A961E9K2-F1
#
_cell.length_a   1.000
_cell.length_b   1.000
_cell.length_c   1.000
_cell.angle_alpha   90.00
_cell.angle_beta   90.00
_cell.angle_gamma   90.00
#
_symmetry.space_group_name_H-M   'P 1'
#
loop_
_entity.id
_entity.type
_entity.pdbx_description
1 polymer ?
#
loop_
_entity_poly.entity_id
_entity_poly.type
_entity_poly.pdbx_seq_one_letter_code
_entity_poly.pdbx_strand_id
1 'polypeptide(L)'
;LRRVRQESAKRGAPGGRKDRSGVRGRAPGPEQATMPMSVMPRPDDPKLWPQREGLKAALQYPGIAGTIFDSLPEDCFTDPSYERIRAAIAESGGCAAGLSGVQWTGTVTHRIDDPAVASLVTELAVESMAVEESGIPRYIASVLARLQEVWVGAQIADIKSRLRRMAPGDDPDGYNAVFGDLVALESYRRSLLEQD
;
A
#
# COMPACT_ATOMS: atom_id res chain seq x y z
N LEU A 1 -82.05 -32.29 -44.71
CA LEU A 1 -80.67 -32.54 -45.22
C LEU A 1 -79.71 -31.53 -44.57
N ARG A 2 -78.59 -32.01 -44.02
CA ARG A 2 -77.39 -31.27 -43.46
C ARG A 2 -77.60 -30.55 -42.11
N ARG A 3 -77.01 -30.93 -40.95
CA ARG A 3 -75.58 -31.14 -40.53
C ARG A 3 -74.79 -29.81 -40.67
N VAL A 4 -74.11 -29.22 -39.69
CA VAL A 4 -73.04 -29.71 -38.78
C VAL A 4 -72.78 -28.66 -37.66
N ARG A 5 -72.70 -29.14 -36.40
CA ARG A 5 -71.70 -28.88 -35.32
C ARG A 5 -70.91 -27.55 -35.30
N GLN A 6 -70.95 -26.87 -34.16
CA GLN A 6 -69.77 -26.19 -33.60
C GLN A 6 -69.80 -26.21 -32.06
N GLU A 7 -68.73 -26.75 -31.49
CA GLU A 7 -68.38 -26.79 -30.06
C GLU A 7 -67.97 -25.40 -29.55
N SER A 8 -68.14 -25.14 -28.26
CA SER A 8 -67.14 -24.43 -27.46
C SER A 8 -67.35 -24.65 -25.96
N ALA A 9 -66.30 -25.14 -25.31
CA ALA A 9 -66.18 -25.22 -23.86
C ALA A 9 -64.82 -24.65 -23.42
N LYS A 10 -64.88 -23.92 -22.29
CA LYS A 10 -63.85 -23.66 -21.27
C LYS A 10 -62.82 -22.50 -21.42
N ARG A 11 -63.02 -21.55 -20.49
CA ARG A 11 -62.12 -21.09 -19.38
C ARG A 11 -60.89 -20.18 -19.65
N GLY A 12 -60.83 -19.11 -18.85
CA GLY A 12 -59.60 -18.60 -18.19
C GLY A 12 -59.29 -17.11 -18.41
N ALA A 13 -59.87 -16.18 -17.64
CA ALA A 13 -59.27 -15.45 -16.50
C ALA A 13 -58.63 -14.07 -16.91
N PRO A 14 -58.20 -13.18 -15.98
CA PRO A 14 -58.97 -12.02 -15.53
C PRO A 14 -58.25 -10.65 -15.69
N GLY A 15 -58.97 -9.53 -15.50
CA GLY A 15 -58.40 -8.19 -15.50
C GLY A 15 -59.04 -7.22 -14.50
N GLY A 16 -58.22 -6.68 -13.60
CA GLY A 16 -58.24 -5.25 -13.26
C GLY A 16 -58.82 -4.77 -11.92
N ARG A 17 -57.91 -4.42 -10.99
CA ARG A 17 -57.91 -3.30 -10.00
C ARG A 17 -59.00 -3.30 -8.89
N LYS A 18 -58.77 -2.84 -7.65
CA LYS A 18 -57.90 -1.77 -7.15
C LYS A 18 -57.76 -1.80 -5.61
N ASP A 19 -56.58 -1.38 -5.13
CA ASP A 19 -56.24 -0.68 -3.87
C ASP A 19 -56.89 -1.02 -2.53
N ARG A 20 -56.02 -1.35 -1.54
CA ARG A 20 -55.96 -0.65 -0.23
C ARG A 20 -54.70 -0.98 0.58
N SER A 21 -53.88 0.06 0.78
CA SER A 21 -53.10 0.43 1.97
C SER A 21 -52.34 -0.63 2.78
N GLY A 22 -51.01 -0.48 2.83
CA GLY A 22 -50.20 -0.99 3.94
C GLY A 22 -48.73 -1.21 3.63
N VAL A 23 -47.95 -0.16 3.34
CA VAL A 23 -46.48 -0.27 3.34
C VAL A 23 -45.92 0.75 4.32
N ARG A 24 -45.46 0.23 5.47
CA ARG A 24 -44.65 0.95 6.44
C ARG A 24 -43.45 1.56 5.72
N GLY A 25 -43.26 2.86 5.89
CA GLY A 25 -42.06 3.57 5.44
C GLY A 25 -40.83 2.92 6.07
N ARG A 26 -40.03 2.26 5.24
CA ARG A 26 -38.67 1.87 5.58
C ARG A 26 -37.84 3.14 5.51
N ALA A 27 -37.41 3.64 6.66
CA ALA A 27 -36.39 4.68 6.70
C ALA A 27 -35.17 4.22 5.89
N PRO A 28 -34.53 5.10 5.11
CA PRO A 28 -33.22 4.80 4.55
C PRO A 28 -32.29 4.52 5.74
N GLY A 29 -31.70 3.32 5.76
CA GLY A 29 -30.63 3.00 6.71
C GLY A 29 -29.46 3.96 6.48
N PRO A 30 -28.56 4.13 7.47
CA PRO A 30 -27.41 5.00 7.31
C PRO A 30 -26.68 4.58 6.04
N GLU A 31 -26.64 5.50 5.09
CA GLU A 31 -25.87 5.41 3.87
C GLU A 31 -24.44 5.17 4.34
N GLN A 32 -23.99 3.91 4.20
CA GLN A 32 -22.60 3.56 4.46
C GLN A 32 -21.81 4.48 3.56
N ALA A 33 -21.14 5.46 4.16
CA ALA A 33 -20.22 6.33 3.46
C ALA A 33 -19.26 5.39 2.73
N THR A 34 -19.41 5.33 1.41
CA THR A 34 -18.52 4.56 0.55
C THR A 34 -17.16 5.23 0.68
N MET A 35 -16.37 4.76 1.64
CA MET A 35 -14.99 5.18 1.81
C MET A 35 -14.32 5.02 0.44
N PRO A 36 -13.56 6.01 -0.04
CA PRO A 36 -12.86 5.88 -1.31
C PRO A 36 -12.00 4.62 -1.23
N MET A 37 -12.27 3.64 -2.10
CA MET A 37 -11.52 2.39 -2.11
C MET A 37 -10.06 2.70 -2.43
N SER A 38 -9.13 2.28 -1.56
CA SER A 38 -7.71 2.36 -1.86
C SER A 38 -7.41 1.61 -3.15
N VAL A 39 -6.71 2.26 -4.08
CA VAL A 39 -6.24 1.61 -5.30
C VAL A 39 -5.08 0.70 -4.91
N MET A 40 -5.28 -0.61 -5.04
CA MET A 40 -4.25 -1.58 -4.64
C MET A 40 -3.05 -1.53 -5.59
N PRO A 41 -1.81 -1.54 -5.05
CA PRO A 41 -0.61 -1.56 -5.86
C PRO A 41 -0.53 -2.86 -6.67
N ARG A 42 -0.03 -2.76 -7.90
CA ARG A 42 0.19 -3.95 -8.73
C ARG A 42 1.43 -4.70 -8.23
N PRO A 43 1.35 -6.03 -7.99
CA PRO A 43 2.49 -6.80 -7.49
C PRO A 43 3.71 -6.81 -8.42
N ASP A 44 3.50 -6.64 -9.72
CA ASP A 44 4.52 -6.71 -10.77
C ASP A 44 5.07 -5.34 -11.20
N ASP A 45 4.71 -4.24 -10.52
CA ASP A 45 5.25 -2.92 -10.83
C ASP A 45 6.73 -2.81 -10.38
N PRO A 46 7.68 -2.67 -11.33
CA PRO A 46 9.11 -2.61 -10.98
C PRO A 46 9.48 -1.40 -10.10
N LYS A 47 8.71 -0.30 -10.16
CA LYS A 47 8.96 0.88 -9.32
C LYS A 47 8.59 0.65 -7.87
N LEU A 48 7.56 -0.17 -7.64
CA LEU A 48 7.05 -0.48 -6.32
C LEU A 48 7.66 -1.75 -5.72
N TRP A 49 8.39 -2.52 -6.53
CA TRP A 49 9.05 -3.75 -6.10
C TRP A 49 9.89 -3.59 -4.81
N PRO A 50 10.79 -2.57 -4.65
CA PRO A 50 11.56 -2.43 -3.41
C PRO A 50 10.67 -2.18 -2.19
N GLN A 51 9.58 -1.42 -2.36
CA GLN A 51 8.64 -1.11 -1.28
C GLN A 51 7.91 -2.38 -0.84
N ARG A 52 7.43 -3.16 -1.81
CA ARG A 52 6.75 -4.43 -1.54
C ARG A 52 7.66 -5.42 -0.82
N GLU A 53 8.87 -5.64 -1.33
CA GLU A 53 9.83 -6.55 -0.70
C GLU A 53 10.28 -6.06 0.68
N GLY A 54 10.44 -4.75 0.87
CA GLY A 54 10.73 -4.16 2.17
C GLY A 54 9.63 -4.43 3.20
N LEU A 55 8.36 -4.29 2.81
CA LEU A 55 7.22 -4.63 3.67
C LEU A 55 7.13 -6.14 3.94
N LYS A 56 7.39 -6.99 2.94
CA LYS A 56 7.50 -8.45 3.15
C LYS A 56 8.58 -8.77 4.18
N ALA A 57 9.75 -8.13 4.08
CA ALA A 57 10.84 -8.29 5.05
C ALA A 57 10.41 -7.91 6.47
N ALA A 58 9.75 -6.77 6.64
CA ALA A 58 9.26 -6.29 7.92
C ALA A 58 8.16 -7.17 8.54
N LEU A 59 7.28 -7.73 7.71
CA LEU A 59 6.16 -8.56 8.17
C LEU A 59 6.57 -10.02 8.43
N GLN A 60 7.41 -10.59 7.57
CA GLN A 60 7.81 -12.00 7.65
C GLN A 60 9.04 -12.21 8.55
N TYR A 61 10.00 -11.28 8.53
CA TYR A 61 11.27 -11.38 9.24
C TYR A 61 11.60 -10.10 10.02
N PRO A 62 10.72 -9.63 10.94
CA PRO A 62 10.94 -8.39 11.69
C PRO A 62 12.27 -8.38 12.45
N GLY A 63 12.73 -9.53 12.95
CA GLY A 63 14.03 -9.62 13.62
C GLY A 63 15.25 -9.41 12.71
N ILE A 64 15.12 -9.65 11.39
CA ILE A 64 16.17 -9.40 10.40
C ILE A 64 16.07 -7.97 9.85
N ALA A 65 14.86 -7.54 9.48
CA ALA A 65 14.61 -6.19 9.00
C ALA A 65 14.97 -5.14 10.07
N GLY A 66 14.53 -5.41 11.30
CA GLY A 66 14.95 -4.76 12.53
C GLY A 66 15.02 -3.23 12.45
N THR A 67 16.03 -2.68 13.12
CA THR A 67 16.26 -1.23 13.19
C THR A 67 16.58 -0.61 11.84
N ILE A 68 17.10 -1.38 10.87
CA ILE A 68 17.39 -0.86 9.53
C ILE A 68 16.08 -0.45 8.87
N PHE A 69 15.08 -1.33 8.86
CA PHE A 69 13.75 -1.00 8.36
C PHE A 69 13.10 0.14 9.14
N ASP A 70 13.16 0.10 10.47
CA ASP A 70 12.55 1.12 11.33
C ASP A 70 13.16 2.52 11.11
N SER A 71 14.44 2.58 10.72
CA SER A 71 15.14 3.82 10.39
C SER A 71 14.82 4.40 9.02
N LEU A 72 14.12 3.65 8.15
CA LEU A 72 13.73 4.14 6.83
C LEU A 72 12.74 5.31 6.98
N PRO A 73 12.98 6.45 6.30
CA PRO A 73 12.00 7.52 6.17
C PRO A 73 10.66 7.00 5.61
N GLU A 74 9.55 7.59 6.05
CA GLU A 74 8.21 7.24 5.54
C GLU A 74 8.11 7.48 4.03
N ASP A 75 8.75 8.55 3.53
CA ASP A 75 8.86 8.91 2.12
C ASP A 75 9.53 7.84 1.22
N CYS A 76 10.12 6.78 1.80
CA CYS A 76 10.57 5.61 1.03
C CYS A 76 9.39 4.84 0.42
N PHE A 77 8.18 4.99 0.96
CA PHE A 77 6.96 4.31 0.51
C PHE A 77 6.06 5.31 -0.20
N THR A 78 6.13 5.32 -1.53
CA THR A 78 5.40 6.29 -2.36
C THR A 78 4.00 5.84 -2.74
N ASP A 79 3.70 4.55 -2.61
CA ASP A 79 2.34 4.03 -2.78
C ASP A 79 1.53 4.25 -1.49
N PRO A 80 0.34 4.88 -1.55
CA PRO A 80 -0.44 5.18 -0.35
C PRO A 80 -0.80 3.95 0.50
N SER A 81 -1.00 2.78 -0.13
CA SER A 81 -1.30 1.55 0.60
C SER A 81 -0.08 1.06 1.35
N TYR A 82 1.10 1.10 0.72
CA TYR A 82 2.35 0.72 1.37
C TYR A 82 2.79 1.71 2.46
N GLU A 83 2.61 3.00 2.24
CA GLU A 83 2.82 4.04 3.25
C GLU A 83 1.95 3.77 4.49
N ARG A 84 0.66 3.45 4.30
CA ARG A 84 -0.25 3.12 5.40
C ARG A 84 0.20 1.89 6.18
N ILE A 85 0.73 0.87 5.50
CA ILE A 85 1.28 -0.34 6.15
C ILE A 85 2.57 0.00 6.92
N ARG A 86 3.46 0.81 6.35
CA ARG A 86 4.68 1.27 7.03
C ARG A 86 4.36 2.05 8.30
N ALA A 87 3.35 2.92 8.27
CA ALA A 87 2.88 3.64 9.44
C ALA A 87 2.30 2.69 10.50
N ALA A 88 1.46 1.73 10.09
CA ALA A 88 0.91 0.70 10.98
C ALA A 88 1.99 -0.15 11.67
N ILE A 89 3.08 -0.47 10.96
CA ILE A 89 4.26 -1.15 11.54
C ILE A 89 4.90 -0.28 12.63
N ALA A 90 5.14 1.01 12.36
CA ALA A 90 5.68 1.93 13.37
C ALA A 90 4.77 2.08 14.60
N GLU A 91 3.46 2.25 14.39
CA GLU A 91 2.46 2.34 15.47
C GLU A 91 2.31 1.04 16.29
N SER A 92 2.78 -0.08 15.73
CA SER A 92 2.86 -1.38 16.40
C SER A 92 4.16 -1.59 17.17
N GLY A 93 5.05 -0.59 17.19
CA GLY A 93 6.34 -0.62 17.89
C GLY A 93 7.55 -0.85 16.98
N GLY A 94 7.35 -1.00 15.67
CA GLY A 94 8.41 -1.29 14.70
C GLY A 94 8.87 -2.75 14.70
N CYS A 95 9.74 -3.08 13.75
CA CYS A 95 10.36 -4.39 13.60
C CYS A 95 11.22 -4.79 14.81
N ALA A 96 11.82 -3.80 15.48
CA ALA A 96 12.61 -4.01 16.69
C ALA A 96 11.79 -4.29 17.97
N ALA A 97 10.45 -4.32 17.91
CA ALA A 97 9.58 -4.55 19.06
C ALA A 97 9.69 -5.97 19.67
N GLY A 98 10.33 -6.92 18.98
CA GLY A 98 10.51 -8.30 19.44
C GLY A 98 9.28 -9.20 19.25
N LEU A 99 8.25 -8.74 18.54
CA LEU A 99 7.12 -9.55 18.10
C LEU A 99 7.42 -10.23 16.76
N SER A 100 6.87 -11.42 16.52
CA SER A 100 6.99 -12.13 15.25
C SER A 100 5.79 -13.01 14.93
N GLY A 101 5.75 -13.54 13.70
CA GLY A 101 4.71 -14.48 13.25
C GLY A 101 3.30 -13.90 13.30
N VAL A 102 2.32 -14.76 13.60
CA VAL A 102 0.88 -14.40 13.60
C VAL A 102 0.54 -13.30 14.60
N GLN A 103 1.21 -13.25 15.75
CA GLN A 103 1.00 -12.20 16.74
C GLN A 103 1.41 -10.84 16.17
N TRP A 104 2.56 -10.79 15.50
CA TRP A 104 3.07 -9.57 14.88
C TRP A 104 2.13 -9.08 13.78
N THR A 105 1.80 -9.95 12.82
CA THR A 105 0.94 -9.59 11.69
C THR A 105 -0.45 -9.16 12.17
N GLY A 106 -1.04 -9.85 13.13
CA GLY A 106 -2.32 -9.46 13.74
C GLY A 106 -2.26 -8.09 14.43
N THR A 107 -1.15 -7.77 15.10
CA THR A 107 -0.96 -6.45 15.74
C THR A 107 -0.91 -5.34 14.70
N VAL A 108 -0.14 -5.53 13.62
CA VAL A 108 -0.06 -4.56 12.51
C VAL A 108 -1.41 -4.40 11.81
N THR A 109 -2.08 -5.50 11.47
CA THR A 109 -3.39 -5.46 10.83
C THR A 109 -4.44 -4.74 11.69
N HIS A 110 -4.37 -4.86 13.02
CA HIS A 110 -5.31 -4.17 13.92
C HIS A 110 -5.17 -2.63 13.91
N ARG A 111 -4.06 -2.09 13.38
CA ARG A 111 -3.86 -0.63 13.19
C ARG A 111 -4.47 -0.08 11.90
N ILE A 112 -5.02 -0.94 11.06
CA ILE A 112 -5.48 -0.59 9.72
C ILE A 112 -7.00 -0.68 9.65
N ASP A 113 -7.65 0.47 9.46
CA ASP A 113 -9.10 0.56 9.35
C ASP A 113 -9.62 0.19 7.95
N ASP A 114 -8.79 0.35 6.90
CA ASP A 114 -9.15 0.02 5.53
C ASP A 114 -9.06 -1.51 5.31
N PRO A 115 -10.17 -2.21 5.05
CA PRO A 115 -10.16 -3.66 4.87
C PRO A 115 -9.31 -4.14 3.69
N ALA A 116 -9.15 -3.32 2.64
CA ALA A 116 -8.33 -3.66 1.48
C ALA A 116 -6.84 -3.65 1.86
N VAL A 117 -6.40 -2.62 2.58
CA VAL A 117 -5.02 -2.53 3.07
C VAL A 117 -4.74 -3.59 4.15
N ALA A 118 -5.71 -3.88 5.01
CA ALA A 118 -5.61 -4.96 6.00
C ALA A 118 -5.41 -6.33 5.31
N SER A 119 -6.14 -6.59 4.22
CA SER A 119 -5.96 -7.78 3.38
C SER A 119 -4.57 -7.82 2.75
N LEU A 120 -4.08 -6.69 2.25
CA LEU A 120 -2.73 -6.57 1.69
C LEU A 120 -1.64 -6.91 2.73
N VAL A 121 -1.78 -6.52 4.00
CA VAL A 121 -0.84 -6.96 5.05
C VAL A 121 -0.80 -8.47 5.17
N THR A 122 -1.96 -9.14 5.17
CA THR A 122 -2.01 -10.60 5.28
C THR A 122 -1.41 -11.30 4.06
N GLU A 123 -1.57 -10.72 2.87
CA GLU A 123 -0.95 -11.19 1.63
C GLU A 123 0.57 -11.07 1.69
N LEU A 124 1.08 -9.87 2.03
CA LEU A 124 2.53 -9.61 2.14
C LEU A 124 3.19 -10.43 3.24
N ALA A 125 2.46 -10.81 4.29
CA ALA A 125 2.96 -11.65 5.37
C ALA A 125 3.20 -13.12 4.97
N VAL A 126 2.71 -13.57 3.81
CA VAL A 126 2.87 -14.95 3.35
C VAL A 126 3.40 -15.08 1.92
N GLU A 127 3.50 -13.96 1.20
CA GLU A 127 4.02 -13.95 -0.16
C GLU A 127 5.50 -14.36 -0.21
N SER A 128 5.82 -15.34 -1.05
CA SER A 128 7.19 -15.83 -1.21
C SER A 128 8.15 -14.74 -1.68
N MET A 129 9.34 -14.68 -1.09
CA MET A 129 10.46 -13.89 -1.58
C MET A 129 11.20 -14.64 -2.69
N ALA A 130 11.78 -13.92 -3.64
CA ALA A 130 12.52 -14.49 -4.77
C ALA A 130 13.94 -14.93 -4.36
N VAL A 131 14.07 -15.63 -3.24
CA VAL A 131 15.32 -16.12 -2.67
C VAL A 131 15.06 -17.40 -1.86
N GLU A 132 16.05 -18.28 -1.81
CA GLU A 132 16.03 -19.42 -0.91
C GLU A 132 16.19 -18.98 0.55
N GLU A 133 15.71 -19.79 1.49
CA GLU A 133 15.70 -19.47 2.92
C GLU A 133 17.09 -19.10 3.48
N SER A 134 18.14 -19.77 2.99
CA SER A 134 19.54 -19.52 3.37
C SER A 134 20.04 -18.12 2.94
N GLY A 135 19.43 -17.53 1.91
CA GLY A 135 19.77 -16.22 1.36
C GLY A 135 18.95 -15.06 1.94
N ILE A 136 17.91 -15.33 2.74
CA ILE A 136 16.98 -14.32 3.27
C ILE A 136 17.70 -13.16 3.96
N PRO A 137 18.70 -13.37 4.86
CA PRO A 137 19.35 -12.24 5.53
C PRO A 137 20.05 -11.28 4.57
N ARG A 138 20.75 -11.82 3.55
CA ARG A 138 21.43 -11.01 2.54
C ARG A 138 20.42 -10.31 1.64
N TYR A 139 19.39 -11.03 1.22
CA TYR A 139 18.33 -10.49 0.37
C TYR A 139 17.62 -9.30 1.01
N ILE A 140 17.21 -9.43 2.28
CA ILE A 140 16.59 -8.34 3.03
C ILE A 140 17.52 -7.13 3.09
N ALA A 141 18.80 -7.33 3.41
CA ALA A 141 19.77 -6.24 3.46
C ALA A 141 19.84 -5.48 2.12
N SER A 142 19.94 -6.18 0.99
CA SER A 142 19.97 -5.57 -0.34
C SER A 142 18.65 -4.87 -0.71
N VAL A 143 17.49 -5.43 -0.34
CA VAL A 143 16.19 -4.78 -0.58
C VAL A 143 16.09 -3.45 0.21
N LEU A 144 16.51 -3.44 1.47
CA LEU A 144 16.47 -2.23 2.29
C LEU A 144 17.48 -1.19 1.81
N ALA A 145 18.69 -1.60 1.41
CA ALA A 145 19.68 -0.72 0.79
C ALA A 145 19.14 -0.10 -0.51
N ARG A 146 18.48 -0.90 -1.35
CA ARG A 146 17.83 -0.41 -2.58
C ARG A 146 16.72 0.60 -2.30
N LEU A 147 15.91 0.39 -1.26
CA LEU A 147 14.90 1.37 -0.83
C LEU A 147 15.55 2.71 -0.43
N GLN A 148 16.61 2.66 0.38
CA GLN A 148 17.37 3.84 0.77
C GLN A 148 17.98 4.54 -0.46
N GLU A 149 18.56 3.79 -1.40
CA GLU A 149 19.18 4.34 -2.59
C GLU A 149 18.17 5.08 -3.48
N VAL A 150 16.97 4.53 -3.67
CA VAL A 150 15.89 5.17 -4.43
C VAL A 150 15.47 6.49 -3.76
N TRP A 151 15.27 6.48 -2.44
CA TRP A 151 14.91 7.67 -1.68
C TRP A 151 16.00 8.74 -1.74
N VAL A 152 17.26 8.37 -1.49
CA VAL A 152 18.41 9.29 -1.60
C VAL A 152 18.51 9.87 -3.02
N GLY A 153 18.25 9.06 -4.05
CA GLY A 153 18.21 9.52 -5.43
C GLY A 153 17.15 10.60 -5.68
N ALA A 154 15.97 10.47 -5.05
CA ALA A 154 14.92 11.49 -5.11
C ALA A 154 15.33 12.78 -4.38
N GLN A 155 15.94 12.67 -3.19
CA GLN A 155 16.44 13.83 -2.43
C GLN A 155 17.52 14.59 -3.21
N ILE A 156 18.46 13.88 -3.82
CA ILE A 156 19.50 14.45 -4.70
C ILE A 156 18.86 15.24 -5.85
N ALA A 157 17.83 14.68 -6.49
CA ALA A 157 17.14 15.34 -7.60
C ALA A 157 16.45 16.63 -7.16
N ASP A 158 15.80 16.65 -5.99
CA ASP A 158 15.17 17.84 -5.43
C ASP A 158 16.21 18.93 -5.09
N ILE A 159 17.30 18.56 -4.40
CA ILE A 159 18.38 19.49 -4.05
C ILE A 159 19.04 20.08 -5.30
N LYS A 160 19.31 19.26 -6.33
CA LYS A 160 19.80 19.76 -7.63
C LYS A 160 18.79 20.72 -8.26
N SER A 161 17.49 20.45 -8.14
CA SER A 161 16.43 21.35 -8.64
C SER A 161 16.41 22.68 -7.89
N ARG A 162 16.59 22.66 -6.57
CA ARG A 162 16.72 23.86 -5.74
C ARG A 162 17.97 24.67 -6.11
N LEU A 163 19.13 24.04 -6.21
CA LEU A 163 20.40 24.70 -6.56
C LEU A 163 20.34 25.40 -7.93
N ARG A 164 19.68 24.78 -8.94
CA ARG A 164 19.49 25.42 -10.26
C ARG A 164 18.65 26.68 -10.22
N ARG A 165 17.76 26.82 -9.23
CA ARG A 165 16.89 27.99 -9.03
C ARG A 165 17.54 29.05 -8.14
N MET A 166 18.51 28.68 -7.30
CA MET A 166 19.28 29.62 -6.50
C MET A 166 20.28 30.35 -7.39
N ALA A 167 20.30 31.68 -7.32
CA ALA A 167 21.34 32.48 -7.97
C ALA A 167 22.61 32.43 -7.10
N PRO A 168 23.76 31.95 -7.62
CA PRO A 168 25.00 31.87 -6.83
C PRO A 168 25.52 33.23 -6.35
N GLY A 169 25.07 34.33 -6.96
CA GLY A 169 25.46 35.70 -6.61
C GLY A 169 24.59 36.37 -5.54
N ASP A 170 23.38 35.86 -5.28
CA ASP A 170 22.42 36.50 -4.35
C ASP A 170 22.62 36.02 -2.90
N ASP A 171 22.94 34.73 -2.71
CA ASP A 171 23.20 34.12 -1.41
C ASP A 171 24.30 33.03 -1.53
N PRO A 172 25.58 33.43 -1.53
CA PRO A 172 26.70 32.49 -1.67
C PRO A 172 26.80 31.48 -0.52
N ASP A 173 26.51 31.91 0.71
CA ASP A 173 26.62 31.05 1.90
C ASP A 173 25.52 29.99 1.91
N GLY A 174 24.27 30.39 1.62
CA GLY A 174 23.16 29.45 1.48
C GLY A 174 23.35 28.49 0.31
N TYR A 175 23.92 28.95 -0.81
CA TYR A 175 24.26 28.07 -1.93
C TYR A 175 25.30 27.02 -1.52
N ASN A 176 26.40 27.43 -0.87
CA ASN A 176 27.48 26.54 -0.45
C ASN A 176 27.00 25.48 0.56
N ALA A 177 26.11 25.85 1.49
CA ALA A 177 25.50 24.92 2.42
C ALA A 177 24.71 23.81 1.69
N VAL A 178 23.78 24.20 0.80
CA VAL A 178 22.96 23.24 0.03
C VAL A 178 23.81 22.39 -0.91
N PHE A 179 24.88 22.95 -1.48
CA PHE A 179 25.85 22.19 -2.28
C PHE A 179 26.61 21.16 -1.44
N GLY A 180 26.98 21.50 -0.20
CA GLY A 180 27.57 20.57 0.76
C GLY A 180 26.66 19.37 1.06
N ASP A 181 25.37 19.62 1.30
CA ASP A 181 24.37 18.57 1.51
C ASP A 181 24.25 17.64 0.30
N LEU A 182 24.28 18.21 -0.91
CA LEU A 182 24.26 17.44 -2.15
C LEU A 182 25.47 16.49 -2.25
N VAL A 183 26.68 16.99 -1.99
CA VAL A 183 27.91 16.17 -2.04
C VAL A 183 27.85 15.04 -1.01
N ALA A 184 27.37 15.33 0.20
CA ALA A 184 27.20 14.32 1.25
C ALA A 184 26.24 13.21 0.82
N LEU A 185 25.07 13.57 0.26
CA LEU A 185 24.08 12.59 -0.21
C LEU A 185 24.58 11.77 -1.40
N GLU A 186 25.31 12.37 -2.35
CA GLU A 186 25.93 11.65 -3.47
C GLU A 186 26.98 10.65 -2.98
N SER A 187 27.78 11.02 -1.98
CA SER A 187 28.74 10.11 -1.34
C SER A 187 28.03 8.96 -0.62
N TYR A 188 26.97 9.26 0.12
CA TYR A 188 26.17 8.24 0.80
C TYR A 188 25.53 7.27 -0.19
N ARG A 189 24.91 7.79 -1.26
CA ARG A 189 24.33 6.96 -2.33
C ARG A 189 25.34 6.00 -2.95
N ARG A 190 26.57 6.47 -3.20
CA ARG A 190 27.64 5.62 -3.74
C ARG A 190 27.98 4.49 -2.77
N SER A 191 28.07 4.78 -1.47
CA SER A 191 28.36 3.74 -0.47
C SER A 191 27.28 2.67 -0.38
N LEU A 192 26.01 3.01 -0.65
CA LEU A 192 24.92 2.03 -0.72
C LEU A 192 25.09 1.09 -1.92
N LEU A 193 25.43 1.65 -3.09
CA LEU A 193 25.69 0.87 -4.31
C LEU A 193 26.91 -0.06 -4.22
N GLU A 194 27.87 0.25 -3.35
CA GLU A 194 29.04 -0.59 -3.09
C GLU A 194 28.74 -1.74 -2.10
N GLN A 195 27.62 -1.67 -1.38
CA GLN A 195 27.18 -2.68 -0.41
C GLN A 195 26.19 -3.71 -1.01
N ASP A 196 25.61 -3.41 -2.18
CA ASP A 196 24.77 -4.30 -2.99
C ASP A 196 25.60 -5.27 -3.85
#